data_AF-A0A4Q3A0C5-F1
#
_entry.id   AF-A0A4Q3A0C5-F1
#
_cell.length_a   1.000
_cell.length_b   1.000
_cell.length_c   1.000
_cell.angle_alpha   90.00
_cell.angle_beta   90.00
_cell.angle_gamma   90.00
#
_symmetry.space_group_name_H-M   'P 1'
#
loop_
_entity.id
_entity.type
_entity.pdbx_description
1 polymer ?
#
loop_
_entity_poly.entity_id
_entity_poly.type
_entity_poly.pdbx_seq_one_letter_code
_entity_poly.pdbx_strand_id
1 'polypeptide(L)'
;MPLKKALLLLLCTVFVSAVMAQPLAVYTNMQNQVIVWDRGIMRKVDYLPPVEVKTGRTAIPYLDNSRSFKIYYKGGARTVNAGFTNEFVVSDNLIAFLNAKSLKVFDNGNIKDLSTFCTQYYMGDSVLMFFDGVRSEYKAYYNGTVYPIEGFLAGNPLEVVKVSDNIAAYDNYANQFRIFYHGNIIEQEDYAVSSFEVGRNTVAYVDINRQFKIFHNGKTYLTEEFPPSAFQVGDNVAAYVSNDGYFKVFYGDSVRSLGFFTPEFRVADNMVTYRDPGGYFKVFYKGDIYTLESYYPEKTVVQYNSIAYVNRANILRLFTEGEIYDVTNAELESWQLNYDVIKYQIGRNMFRIYYKGTEYSQ
;
A
#
# COMPACT_ATOMS: atom_id res chain seq x y z
N MET A 1 -55.01 -26.53 -28.97
CA MET A 1 -54.08 -25.39 -28.85
C MET A 1 -54.11 -24.87 -27.42
N PRO A 2 -53.04 -25.07 -26.62
CA PRO A 2 -52.77 -24.20 -25.49
C PRO A 2 -51.46 -23.45 -25.67
N LEU A 3 -51.55 -22.16 -25.35
CA LEU A 3 -50.57 -21.10 -25.53
C LEU A 3 -49.39 -21.31 -24.56
N LYS A 4 -48.18 -21.57 -25.11
CA LYS A 4 -46.92 -21.53 -24.36
C LYS A 4 -46.67 -20.10 -23.88
N LYS A 5 -46.87 -19.83 -22.58
CA LYS A 5 -46.37 -18.61 -21.94
C LYS A 5 -44.89 -18.82 -21.62
N ALA A 6 -44.03 -18.24 -22.45
CA ALA A 6 -42.61 -18.11 -22.18
C ALA A 6 -42.41 -17.11 -21.04
N LEU A 7 -41.90 -17.59 -19.90
CA LEU A 7 -41.40 -16.73 -18.82
C LEU A 7 -39.94 -16.40 -19.16
N LEU A 8 -39.72 -15.22 -19.74
CA LEU A 8 -38.38 -14.68 -19.99
C LEU A 8 -37.80 -14.22 -18.65
N LEU A 9 -36.95 -15.05 -18.04
CA LEU A 9 -36.17 -14.68 -16.87
C LEU A 9 -35.02 -13.76 -17.34
N LEU A 10 -35.20 -12.45 -17.17
CA LEU A 10 -34.15 -11.47 -17.41
C LEU A 10 -33.10 -11.60 -16.29
N LEU A 11 -32.02 -12.32 -16.56
CA LEU A 11 -30.86 -12.41 -15.69
C LEU A 11 -30.11 -11.08 -15.74
N CYS A 12 -30.44 -10.15 -14.83
CA CYS A 12 -29.63 -8.96 -14.57
C CYS A 12 -28.34 -9.38 -13.89
N THR A 13 -27.31 -9.72 -14.68
CA THR A 13 -25.94 -9.79 -14.20
C THR A 13 -25.47 -8.36 -13.92
N VAL A 14 -25.55 -7.98 -12.64
CA VAL A 14 -24.83 -6.81 -12.14
C VAL A 14 -23.35 -7.15 -12.22
N PHE A 15 -22.70 -6.75 -13.32
CA PHE A 15 -21.25 -6.63 -13.37
C PHE A 15 -20.88 -5.49 -12.40
N VAL A 16 -20.59 -5.84 -11.15
CA VAL A 16 -19.80 -4.99 -10.26
C VAL A 16 -18.42 -4.95 -10.89
N SER A 17 -18.19 -3.99 -11.78
CA SER A 17 -16.84 -3.63 -12.18
C SER A 17 -16.20 -3.07 -10.93
N ALA A 18 -15.37 -3.86 -10.26
CA ALA A 18 -14.43 -3.32 -9.29
C ALA A 18 -13.70 -2.21 -10.02
N VAL A 19 -13.92 -0.96 -9.60
CA VAL A 19 -13.17 0.19 -10.09
C VAL A 19 -11.76 -0.02 -9.55
N MET A 20 -10.97 -0.81 -10.27
CA MET A 20 -9.54 -0.92 -10.04
C MET A 20 -9.01 0.48 -10.25
N ALA A 21 -8.57 1.13 -9.17
CA ALA A 21 -7.78 2.35 -9.27
C ALA A 21 -6.64 2.10 -10.27
N GLN A 22 -6.57 2.90 -11.33
CA GLN A 22 -5.56 2.74 -12.36
C GLN A 22 -4.40 3.69 -12.03
N PRO A 23 -3.15 3.19 -12.04
CA PRO A 23 -2.02 3.92 -11.50
C PRO A 23 -1.74 5.20 -12.28
N LEU A 24 -1.11 6.16 -11.61
CA LEU A 24 -0.69 7.43 -12.18
C LEU A 24 0.83 7.51 -12.22
N ALA A 25 1.36 8.35 -13.11
CA ALA A 25 2.76 8.74 -13.07
C ALA A 25 2.92 10.23 -13.37
N VAL A 26 3.96 10.84 -12.79
CA VAL A 26 4.27 12.25 -12.96
C VAL A 26 5.76 12.47 -13.20
N TYR A 27 6.07 13.40 -14.10
CA TYR A 27 7.41 13.91 -14.34
C TYR A 27 7.39 15.36 -14.82
N THR A 28 8.55 16.00 -14.82
CA THR A 28 8.75 17.33 -15.38
C THR A 28 9.49 17.20 -16.70
N ASN A 29 8.96 17.75 -17.79
CA ASN A 29 9.59 17.69 -19.11
C ASN A 29 10.71 18.74 -19.29
N MET A 30 11.33 18.76 -20.46
CA MET A 30 12.42 19.72 -20.78
C MET A 30 12.00 21.19 -20.70
N GLN A 31 10.73 21.48 -20.93
CA GLN A 31 10.17 22.84 -20.84
C GLN A 31 9.75 23.20 -19.41
N ASN A 32 10.18 22.42 -18.41
CA ASN A 32 9.82 22.58 -17.01
C ASN A 32 8.32 22.42 -16.71
N GLN A 33 7.58 21.80 -17.63
CA GLN A 33 6.16 21.57 -17.48
C GLN A 33 5.92 20.24 -16.76
N VAL A 34 4.94 20.24 -15.87
CA VAL A 34 4.53 19.04 -15.14
C VAL A 34 3.59 18.23 -16.01
N ILE A 35 4.00 17.02 -16.35
CA ILE A 35 3.24 16.08 -17.13
C ILE A 35 2.76 14.94 -16.23
N VAL A 36 1.47 14.66 -16.30
CA VAL A 36 0.84 13.50 -15.66
C VAL A 36 0.42 12.52 -16.74
N TRP A 37 0.84 11.27 -16.59
CA TRP A 37 0.28 10.14 -17.31
C TRP A 37 -0.91 9.61 -16.51
N ASP A 38 -2.09 9.63 -17.14
CA ASP A 38 -3.36 9.12 -16.60
C ASP A 38 -4.00 8.26 -17.68
N ARG A 39 -3.93 6.94 -17.48
CA ARG A 39 -4.57 5.92 -18.33
C ARG A 39 -4.18 6.04 -19.81
N GLY A 40 -2.88 6.08 -20.08
CA GLY A 40 -2.35 6.20 -21.43
C GLY A 40 -2.36 7.62 -21.99
N ILE A 41 -2.97 8.59 -21.31
CA ILE A 41 -3.08 9.97 -21.76
C ILE A 41 -2.08 10.83 -20.99
N MET A 42 -1.25 11.55 -21.74
CA MET A 42 -0.31 12.53 -21.22
C MET A 42 -0.98 13.90 -21.10
N ARG A 43 -0.99 14.47 -19.89
CA ARG A 43 -1.61 15.76 -19.60
C ARG A 43 -0.59 16.71 -18.99
N LYS A 44 -0.47 17.90 -19.57
CA LYS A 44 0.21 19.01 -18.91
C LYS A 44 -0.69 19.56 -17.81
N VAL A 45 -0.22 19.54 -16.56
CA VAL A 45 -1.01 19.97 -15.39
C VAL A 45 -0.47 21.23 -14.74
N ASP A 46 0.82 21.56 -14.96
CA ASP A 46 1.42 22.81 -14.51
C ASP A 46 2.56 23.24 -15.45
N TYR A 47 2.92 24.53 -15.40
CA TYR A 47 3.93 25.15 -16.28
C TYR A 47 5.32 25.23 -15.66
N LEU A 48 5.41 25.06 -14.34
CA LEU A 48 6.66 25.14 -13.60
C LEU A 48 6.83 23.90 -12.70
N PRO A 49 8.08 23.52 -12.36
CA PRO A 49 8.33 22.35 -11.54
C PRO A 49 7.75 22.54 -10.13
N PRO A 50 7.15 21.49 -9.54
CA PRO A 50 6.62 21.56 -8.19
C PRO A 50 7.76 21.65 -7.18
N VAL A 51 7.49 22.26 -6.04
CA VAL A 51 8.40 22.23 -4.88
C VAL A 51 8.44 20.82 -4.27
N GLU A 52 7.29 20.16 -4.23
CA GLU A 52 7.15 18.80 -3.73
C GLU A 52 6.02 18.09 -4.48
N VAL A 53 6.18 16.82 -4.80
CA VAL A 53 5.16 15.99 -5.44
C VAL A 53 5.23 14.56 -4.90
N LYS A 54 4.07 13.96 -4.63
CA LYS A 54 3.94 12.54 -4.30
C LYS A 54 2.94 11.88 -5.23
N THR A 55 3.15 10.62 -5.57
CA THR A 55 2.30 9.87 -6.50
C THR A 55 1.50 8.84 -5.73
N GLY A 56 0.20 9.06 -5.58
CA GLY A 56 -0.75 8.02 -5.18
C GLY A 56 -1.30 7.30 -6.39
N ARG A 57 -2.04 6.23 -6.15
CA ARG A 57 -2.63 5.44 -7.23
C ARG A 57 -3.79 6.14 -7.92
N THR A 58 -4.61 6.91 -7.18
CA THR A 58 -5.78 7.62 -7.74
C THR A 58 -5.59 9.13 -7.87
N ALA A 59 -4.60 9.69 -7.17
CA ALA A 59 -4.38 11.13 -7.11
C ALA A 59 -2.89 11.48 -6.94
N ILE A 60 -2.52 12.67 -7.40
CA ILE A 60 -1.16 13.22 -7.23
C ILE A 60 -1.28 14.56 -6.48
N PRO A 61 -1.01 14.59 -5.17
CA PRO A 61 -0.83 15.84 -4.44
C PRO A 61 0.54 16.46 -4.71
N TYR A 62 0.58 17.77 -4.84
CA TYR A 62 1.82 18.52 -5.02
C TYR A 62 1.71 19.96 -4.52
N LEU A 63 2.87 20.54 -4.20
CA LEU A 63 3.04 21.98 -4.01
C LEU A 63 3.57 22.56 -5.30
N ASP A 64 2.83 23.49 -5.90
CA ASP A 64 3.33 24.21 -7.08
C ASP A 64 4.50 25.15 -6.74
N ASN A 65 5.08 25.80 -7.74
CA ASN A 65 6.21 26.70 -7.55
C ASN A 65 5.89 27.91 -6.64
N SER A 66 4.61 28.27 -6.50
CA SER A 66 4.12 29.32 -5.57
C SER A 66 3.70 28.76 -4.21
N ARG A 67 4.03 27.49 -3.91
CA ARG A 67 3.62 26.76 -2.69
C ARG A 67 2.10 26.68 -2.51
N SER A 68 1.32 26.74 -3.59
CA SER A 68 -0.09 26.39 -3.55
C SER A 68 -0.23 24.86 -3.57
N PHE A 69 -1.01 24.33 -2.64
CA PHE A 69 -1.29 22.91 -2.57
C PHE A 69 -2.36 22.55 -3.59
N LYS A 70 -2.01 21.65 -4.50
CA LYS A 70 -2.86 21.17 -5.59
C LYS A 70 -2.99 19.65 -5.53
N ILE A 71 -4.13 19.16 -6.00
CA ILE A 71 -4.36 17.72 -6.18
C ILE A 71 -4.81 17.50 -7.61
N TYR A 72 -4.08 16.65 -8.33
CA TYR A 72 -4.56 16.05 -9.57
C TYR A 72 -5.44 14.84 -9.26
N TYR A 73 -6.66 14.84 -9.78
CA TYR A 73 -7.63 13.76 -9.61
C TYR A 73 -8.60 13.72 -10.80
N LYS A 74 -8.89 12.52 -11.34
CA LYS A 74 -9.84 12.29 -12.45
C LYS A 74 -9.65 13.22 -13.66
N GLY A 75 -8.41 13.36 -14.16
CA GLY A 75 -8.15 14.10 -15.40
C GLY A 75 -7.80 15.58 -15.25
N GLY A 76 -7.85 16.14 -14.04
CA GLY A 76 -7.58 17.57 -13.81
C GLY A 76 -6.91 17.86 -12.47
N ALA A 77 -6.10 18.91 -12.44
CA ALA A 77 -5.54 19.46 -11.21
C ALA A 77 -6.41 20.60 -10.66
N ARG A 78 -6.64 20.60 -9.35
CA ARG A 78 -7.33 21.69 -8.65
C ARG A 78 -6.48 22.22 -7.52
N THR A 79 -6.51 23.54 -7.32
CA THR A 79 -5.95 24.16 -6.11
C THR A 79 -6.85 23.85 -4.93
N VAL A 80 -6.25 23.32 -3.87
CA VAL A 80 -6.91 23.03 -2.59
C VAL A 80 -6.80 24.23 -1.66
N ASN A 81 -5.59 24.80 -1.54
CA ASN A 81 -5.33 26.04 -0.79
C ASN A 81 -4.01 26.66 -1.24
N ALA A 82 -3.80 27.94 -0.92
CA ALA A 82 -2.59 28.67 -1.25
C ALA A 82 -1.71 28.87 -0.01
N GLY A 83 -0.48 28.35 0.01
CA GLY A 83 0.55 28.73 0.99
C GLY A 83 0.40 28.23 2.44
N PHE A 84 -0.54 27.32 2.73
CA PHE A 84 -0.85 26.87 4.11
C PHE A 84 -0.52 25.41 4.42
N THR A 85 -0.17 24.59 3.44
CA THR A 85 0.05 23.15 3.66
C THR A 85 1.49 22.91 4.10
N ASN A 86 1.64 22.36 5.30
CA ASN A 86 2.94 22.07 5.90
C ASN A 86 3.47 20.70 5.49
N GLU A 87 2.57 19.73 5.35
CA GLU A 87 2.90 18.36 4.98
C GLU A 87 1.70 17.68 4.33
N PHE A 88 1.98 16.70 3.48
CA PHE A 88 0.98 15.81 2.92
C PHE A 88 1.58 14.42 2.69
N VAL A 89 0.75 13.41 2.84
CA VAL A 89 1.03 12.00 2.55
C VAL A 89 -0.09 11.46 1.67
N VAL A 90 0.24 10.47 0.84
CA VAL A 90 -0.68 9.92 -0.15
C VAL A 90 -0.59 8.41 -0.14
N SER A 91 -1.74 7.77 -0.32
CA SER A 91 -1.89 6.33 -0.46
C SER A 91 -2.68 6.01 -1.74
N ASP A 92 -3.18 4.78 -1.86
CA ASP A 92 -4.05 4.40 -2.99
C ASP A 92 -5.32 5.25 -3.08
N ASN A 93 -5.98 5.47 -1.95
CA ASN A 93 -7.33 6.02 -1.90
C ASN A 93 -7.44 7.35 -1.16
N LEU A 94 -6.47 7.67 -0.29
CA LEU A 94 -6.52 8.84 0.57
C LEU A 94 -5.32 9.75 0.32
N ILE A 95 -5.51 11.03 0.62
CA ILE A 95 -4.42 11.98 0.86
C ILE A 95 -4.68 12.62 2.22
N ALA A 96 -3.77 12.45 3.17
CA ALA A 96 -3.82 13.19 4.42
C ALA A 96 -2.88 14.40 4.33
N PHE A 97 -3.32 15.55 4.83
CA PHE A 97 -2.51 16.75 4.81
C PHE A 97 -2.78 17.64 6.02
N LEU A 98 -1.73 18.34 6.47
CA LEU A 98 -1.81 19.31 7.55
C LEU A 98 -1.76 20.73 7.02
N ASN A 99 -2.70 21.54 7.47
CA ASN A 99 -2.59 22.99 7.43
C ASN A 99 -2.36 23.49 8.87
N ALA A 100 -1.14 23.92 9.17
CA ALA A 100 -0.61 24.08 10.52
C ALA A 100 -0.77 22.80 11.37
N LYS A 101 -1.76 22.76 12.27
CA LYS A 101 -2.11 21.59 13.10
C LYS A 101 -3.46 20.98 12.74
N SER A 102 -4.18 21.52 11.76
CA SER A 102 -5.45 20.96 11.33
C SER A 102 -5.22 19.82 10.34
N LEU A 103 -5.65 18.62 10.71
CA LEU A 103 -5.63 17.44 9.86
C LEU A 103 -6.87 17.39 8.98
N LYS A 104 -6.61 17.25 7.68
CA LYS A 104 -7.61 17.09 6.64
C LYS A 104 -7.32 15.82 5.86
N VAL A 105 -8.38 15.23 5.33
CA VAL A 105 -8.27 14.10 4.38
C VAL A 105 -8.98 14.47 3.09
N PHE A 106 -8.33 14.20 1.96
CA PHE A 106 -8.98 14.12 0.67
C PHE A 106 -9.34 12.67 0.40
N ASP A 107 -10.63 12.44 0.11
CA ASP A 107 -11.21 11.14 -0.19
C ASP A 107 -12.17 11.31 -1.38
N ASN A 108 -11.86 10.64 -2.49
CA ASN A 108 -12.70 10.59 -3.69
C ASN A 108 -13.17 11.95 -4.24
N GLY A 109 -12.31 12.98 -4.17
CA GLY A 109 -12.64 14.32 -4.66
C GLY A 109 -13.25 15.25 -3.60
N ASN A 110 -13.56 14.74 -2.41
CA ASN A 110 -14.05 15.54 -1.29
C ASN A 110 -12.93 15.78 -0.28
N ILE A 111 -12.96 16.91 0.40
CA ILE A 111 -12.05 17.21 1.51
C ILE A 111 -12.88 17.23 2.78
N LYS A 112 -12.41 16.51 3.80
CA LYS A 112 -13.03 16.47 5.12
C LYS A 112 -12.04 16.93 6.17
N ASP A 113 -12.51 17.81 7.05
CA ASP A 113 -11.79 18.21 8.25
C ASP A 113 -11.91 17.11 9.30
N LEU A 114 -10.77 16.60 9.78
CA LEU A 114 -10.72 15.49 10.75
C LEU A 114 -10.45 15.97 12.17
N SER A 115 -9.45 16.84 12.33
CA SER A 115 -9.17 17.52 13.61
C SER A 115 -8.62 18.91 13.35
N THR A 116 -8.93 19.85 14.23
CA THR A 116 -8.34 21.20 14.23
C THR A 116 -6.99 21.24 14.96
N PHE A 117 -6.66 20.22 15.75
CA PHE A 117 -5.39 20.09 16.46
C PHE A 117 -4.96 18.63 16.52
N CYS A 118 -4.26 18.20 15.47
CA CYS A 118 -3.67 16.88 15.34
C CYS A 118 -2.17 16.95 15.66
N THR A 119 -1.73 16.14 16.61
CA THR A 119 -0.32 16.00 16.97
C THR A 119 0.33 14.76 16.39
N GLN A 120 -0.47 13.75 16.01
CA GLN A 120 0.00 12.46 15.52
C GLN A 120 -1.07 11.79 14.66
N TYR A 121 -0.66 11.20 13.55
CA TYR A 121 -1.50 10.35 12.73
C TYR A 121 -0.68 9.26 12.03
N TYR A 122 -1.38 8.22 11.61
CA TYR A 122 -0.87 7.07 10.90
C TYR A 122 -1.80 6.78 9.74
N MET A 123 -1.24 6.65 8.54
CA MET A 123 -2.00 6.51 7.31
C MET A 123 -1.67 5.17 6.64
N GLY A 124 -2.70 4.38 6.36
CA GLY A 124 -2.66 3.32 5.36
C GLY A 124 -3.44 3.73 4.10
N ASP A 125 -3.77 2.78 3.25
CA ASP A 125 -4.53 3.04 2.02
C ASP A 125 -5.90 3.68 2.23
N SER A 126 -6.71 3.12 3.12
CA SER A 126 -8.11 3.51 3.33
C SER A 126 -8.42 3.84 4.79
N VAL A 127 -7.46 3.66 5.70
CA VAL A 127 -7.55 4.01 7.12
C VAL A 127 -6.57 5.12 7.44
N LEU A 128 -7.06 6.14 8.12
CA LEU A 128 -6.24 7.19 8.72
C LEU A 128 -6.56 7.26 10.21
N MET A 129 -5.66 6.73 11.03
CA MET A 129 -5.77 6.80 12.49
C MET A 129 -5.07 8.06 12.99
N PHE A 130 -5.71 8.84 13.85
CA PHE A 130 -5.18 10.13 14.30
C PHE A 130 -5.57 10.42 15.74
N PHE A 131 -4.72 11.17 16.43
CA PHE A 131 -4.99 11.68 17.76
C PHE A 131 -5.62 13.07 17.66
N ASP A 132 -6.87 13.19 18.08
CA ASP A 132 -7.59 14.46 18.15
C ASP A 132 -7.27 15.16 19.48
N GLY A 133 -6.30 16.07 19.46
CA GLY A 133 -5.80 16.73 20.66
C GLY A 133 -6.77 17.72 21.28
N VAL A 134 -7.89 18.05 20.63
CA VAL A 134 -8.97 18.85 21.24
C VAL A 134 -9.78 18.01 22.24
N ARG A 135 -9.98 16.73 21.92
CA ARG A 135 -10.81 15.80 22.71
C ARG A 135 -9.99 14.76 23.47
N SER A 136 -8.68 14.73 23.26
CA SER A 136 -7.75 13.76 23.82
C SER A 136 -8.20 12.31 23.55
N GLU A 137 -8.52 12.03 22.28
CA GLU A 137 -8.99 10.72 21.84
C GLU A 137 -8.37 10.31 20.50
N TYR A 138 -8.05 9.03 20.36
CA TYR A 138 -7.72 8.43 19.07
C TYR A 138 -8.98 8.13 18.28
N LYS A 139 -8.92 8.44 16.99
CA LYS A 139 -9.97 8.19 16.00
C LYS A 139 -9.38 7.51 14.79
N ALA A 140 -10.23 6.81 14.04
CA ALA A 140 -9.91 6.35 12.70
C ALA A 140 -10.92 6.92 11.70
N TYR A 141 -10.42 7.56 10.65
CA TYR A 141 -11.20 7.80 9.46
C TYR A 141 -11.14 6.56 8.57
N TYR A 142 -12.31 6.01 8.24
CA TYR A 142 -12.45 4.86 7.35
C TYR A 142 -13.76 4.98 6.57
N ASN A 143 -13.70 4.84 5.25
CA ASN A 143 -14.86 4.84 4.35
C ASN A 143 -15.85 6.01 4.61
N GLY A 144 -15.35 7.25 4.64
CA GLY A 144 -16.18 8.44 4.87
C GLY A 144 -16.54 8.72 6.34
N THR A 145 -16.37 7.75 7.24
CA THR A 145 -16.82 7.82 8.63
C THR A 145 -15.65 7.96 9.58
N VAL A 146 -15.85 8.65 10.71
CA VAL A 146 -14.85 8.77 11.78
C VAL A 146 -15.32 7.92 12.94
N TYR A 147 -14.51 6.94 13.33
CA TYR A 147 -14.76 6.00 14.41
C TYR A 147 -13.94 6.39 15.64
N PRO A 148 -14.53 6.41 16.84
CA PRO A 148 -13.75 6.48 18.07
C PRO A 148 -12.95 5.17 18.20
N ILE A 149 -11.66 5.29 18.53
CA ILE A 149 -10.80 4.12 18.72
C ILE A 149 -10.53 3.92 20.21
N GLU A 150 -10.04 4.96 20.87
CA GLU A 150 -9.67 4.90 22.27
C GLU A 150 -9.61 6.32 22.82
N GLY A 151 -10.10 6.54 24.04
CA GLY A 151 -10.04 7.84 24.70
C GLY A 151 -9.37 7.71 26.05
N PHE A 152 -8.45 8.62 26.37
CA PHE A 152 -7.85 8.61 27.71
C PHE A 152 -7.53 10.02 28.18
N LEU A 153 -8.13 10.37 29.32
CA LEU A 153 -8.13 11.73 29.86
C LEU A 153 -6.77 12.16 30.45
N ALA A 154 -5.84 11.24 30.68
CA ALA A 154 -4.65 11.48 31.51
C ALA A 154 -3.35 10.86 31.00
N GLY A 155 -3.24 10.51 29.71
CA GLY A 155 -2.08 9.77 29.20
C GLY A 155 -1.52 10.31 27.90
N ASN A 156 -0.34 9.81 27.60
CA ASN A 156 0.37 10.06 26.37
C ASN A 156 -0.37 9.44 25.18
N PRO A 157 -0.04 9.84 23.94
CA PRO A 157 -0.48 9.12 22.76
C PRO A 157 -0.08 7.63 22.82
N LEU A 158 -0.81 6.76 22.11
CA LEU A 158 -0.54 5.33 22.05
C LEU A 158 0.90 5.10 21.52
N GLU A 159 1.67 4.31 22.25
CA GLU A 159 3.09 4.08 21.95
C GLU A 159 3.28 3.02 20.86
N VAL A 160 2.38 2.04 20.78
CA VAL A 160 2.50 0.89 19.88
C VAL A 160 1.29 0.82 18.95
N VAL A 161 1.41 1.44 17.78
CA VAL A 161 0.37 1.47 16.73
C VAL A 161 1.01 1.17 15.39
N LYS A 162 0.38 0.27 14.62
CA LYS A 162 0.66 0.12 13.19
C LYS A 162 -0.64 0.16 12.39
N VAL A 163 -0.62 0.90 11.28
CA VAL A 163 -1.74 1.04 10.36
C VAL A 163 -1.32 0.52 8.99
N SER A 164 -2.20 -0.24 8.36
CA SER A 164 -2.12 -0.63 6.96
C SER A 164 -3.48 -0.35 6.30
N ASP A 165 -3.73 -0.95 5.16
CA ASP A 165 -4.68 -0.47 4.16
C ASP A 165 -6.10 -0.29 4.67
N ASN A 166 -6.58 -1.27 5.41
CA ASN A 166 -7.94 -1.26 5.96
C ASN A 166 -7.99 -1.72 7.41
N ILE A 167 -6.84 -1.68 8.08
CA ILE A 167 -6.65 -2.26 9.40
C ILE A 167 -5.66 -1.42 10.22
N ALA A 168 -5.87 -1.39 11.53
CA ALA A 168 -4.89 -0.91 12.48
C ALA A 168 -4.79 -1.90 13.64
N ALA A 169 -3.57 -2.14 14.13
CA ALA A 169 -3.32 -2.96 15.30
C ALA A 169 -2.56 -2.12 16.33
N TYR A 170 -2.95 -2.27 17.59
CA TYR A 170 -2.41 -1.47 18.69
C TYR A 170 -2.61 -2.15 20.04
N ASP A 171 -1.75 -1.81 20.99
CA ASP A 171 -2.00 -2.06 22.41
C ASP A 171 -2.73 -0.84 22.99
N ASN A 172 -3.88 -1.05 23.62
CA ASN A 172 -4.65 0.04 24.21
C ASN A 172 -4.08 0.51 25.57
N TYR A 173 -4.70 1.51 26.19
CA TYR A 173 -4.25 2.04 27.49
C TYR A 173 -4.34 1.05 28.66
N ALA A 174 -5.12 -0.03 28.51
CA ALA A 174 -5.18 -1.13 29.47
C ALA A 174 -4.16 -2.25 29.16
N ASN A 175 -3.23 -2.02 28.22
CA ASN A 175 -2.28 -3.01 27.70
C ASN A 175 -2.98 -4.25 27.16
N GLN A 176 -4.06 -4.08 26.40
CA GLN A 176 -4.76 -5.17 25.72
C GLN A 176 -4.59 -4.99 24.21
N PHE A 177 -4.30 -6.08 23.50
CA PHE A 177 -4.09 -6.02 22.06
C PHE A 177 -5.42 -5.98 21.30
N ARG A 178 -5.57 -4.98 20.42
CA ARG A 178 -6.81 -4.70 19.69
C ARG A 178 -6.51 -4.51 18.21
N ILE A 179 -7.50 -4.85 17.39
CA ILE A 179 -7.46 -4.65 15.94
C ILE A 179 -8.67 -3.82 15.53
N PHE A 180 -8.46 -2.65 14.95
CA PHE A 180 -9.49 -1.94 14.21
C PHE A 180 -9.59 -2.51 12.80
N TYR A 181 -10.72 -3.09 12.44
CA TYR A 181 -10.96 -3.70 11.13
C TYR A 181 -12.38 -3.42 10.65
N HIS A 182 -12.49 -2.82 9.46
CA HIS A 182 -13.77 -2.48 8.80
C HIS A 182 -14.76 -1.72 9.69
N GLY A 183 -14.26 -0.76 10.47
CA GLY A 183 -15.10 0.08 11.35
C GLY A 183 -15.40 -0.52 12.73
N ASN A 184 -14.90 -1.71 13.03
CA ASN A 184 -15.10 -2.38 14.33
C ASN A 184 -13.75 -2.53 15.05
N ILE A 185 -13.78 -2.47 16.38
CA ILE A 185 -12.64 -2.86 17.23
C ILE A 185 -12.85 -4.32 17.62
N ILE A 186 -11.90 -5.17 17.25
CA ILE A 186 -11.90 -6.59 17.53
C ILE A 186 -10.91 -6.85 18.66
N GLU A 187 -11.40 -7.48 19.72
CA GLU A 187 -10.57 -7.96 20.83
C GLU A 187 -9.73 -9.15 20.35
N GLN A 188 -8.43 -9.13 20.63
CA GLN A 188 -7.52 -10.23 20.27
C GLN A 188 -6.92 -10.87 21.51
N GLU A 189 -6.23 -10.07 22.34
CA GLU A 189 -5.57 -10.56 23.55
C GLU A 189 -5.89 -9.64 24.74
N ASP A 190 -5.95 -10.21 25.94
CA ASP A 190 -6.17 -9.46 27.19
C ASP A 190 -4.89 -8.80 27.73
N TYR A 191 -3.77 -9.02 27.06
CA TYR A 191 -2.46 -8.47 27.40
C TYR A 191 -1.75 -7.96 26.14
N ALA A 192 -0.74 -7.11 26.34
CA ALA A 192 0.07 -6.58 25.26
C ALA A 192 0.85 -7.71 24.58
N VAL A 193 1.00 -7.60 23.26
CA VAL A 193 1.77 -8.57 22.48
C VAL A 193 3.24 -8.18 22.40
N SER A 194 4.12 -9.17 22.25
CA SER A 194 5.57 -8.91 22.21
C SER A 194 6.04 -8.32 20.87
N SER A 195 5.31 -8.62 19.79
CA SER A 195 5.56 -8.09 18.45
C SER A 195 4.33 -8.29 17.57
N PHE A 196 4.13 -7.38 16.62
CA PHE A 196 3.13 -7.53 15.56
C PHE A 196 3.53 -6.80 14.28
N GLU A 197 3.03 -7.29 13.16
CA GLU A 197 3.11 -6.65 11.84
C GLU A 197 1.72 -6.63 11.20
N VAL A 198 1.47 -5.62 10.36
CA VAL A 198 0.17 -5.37 9.73
C VAL A 198 0.31 -5.28 8.22
N GLY A 199 -0.68 -5.81 7.52
CA GLY A 199 -0.89 -5.66 6.09
C GLY A 199 -2.39 -5.65 5.78
N ARG A 200 -2.80 -5.54 4.51
CA ARG A 200 -4.24 -5.55 4.21
C ARG A 200 -4.91 -6.82 4.70
N ASN A 201 -6.03 -6.64 5.42
CA ASN A 201 -6.82 -7.70 6.05
C ASN A 201 -6.07 -8.60 7.05
N THR A 202 -4.80 -8.31 7.37
CA THR A 202 -3.90 -9.31 7.98
C THR A 202 -3.04 -8.70 9.07
N VAL A 203 -2.98 -9.34 10.23
CA VAL A 203 -2.08 -8.98 11.34
C VAL A 203 -1.44 -10.27 11.84
N ALA A 204 -0.11 -10.32 11.86
CA ALA A 204 0.61 -11.42 12.49
C ALA A 204 1.25 -10.91 13.78
N TYR A 205 1.18 -11.68 14.85
CA TYR A 205 1.65 -11.25 16.16
C TYR A 205 2.07 -12.43 17.04
N VAL A 206 2.88 -12.13 18.06
CA VAL A 206 3.32 -13.08 19.09
C VAL A 206 2.73 -12.69 20.43
N ASP A 207 1.86 -13.53 20.96
CA ASP A 207 1.16 -13.28 22.22
C ASP A 207 2.05 -13.47 23.46
N ILE A 208 1.46 -13.25 24.65
CA ILE A 208 2.17 -13.38 25.93
C ILE A 208 2.60 -14.82 26.26
N ASN A 209 1.92 -15.82 25.70
CA ASN A 209 2.26 -17.24 25.83
C ASN A 209 3.33 -17.67 24.81
N ARG A 210 3.86 -16.72 24.03
CA ARG A 210 4.82 -16.94 22.94
C ARG A 210 4.26 -17.77 21.78
N GLN A 211 2.95 -17.77 21.61
CA GLN A 211 2.30 -18.36 20.44
C GLN A 211 2.27 -17.36 19.28
N PHE A 212 2.50 -17.85 18.06
CA PHE A 212 2.41 -17.03 16.85
C PHE A 212 1.04 -17.18 16.21
N LYS A 213 0.32 -16.07 16.15
CA LYS A 213 -1.05 -16.00 15.65
C LYS A 213 -1.12 -15.07 14.44
N ILE A 214 -2.02 -15.40 13.52
CA ILE A 214 -2.34 -14.56 12.37
C ILE A 214 -3.83 -14.28 12.38
N PHE A 215 -4.21 -13.02 12.55
CA PHE A 215 -5.55 -12.53 12.21
C PHE A 215 -5.60 -12.30 10.70
N HIS A 216 -6.58 -12.89 10.02
CA HIS A 216 -6.83 -12.68 8.61
C HIS A 216 -8.33 -12.65 8.32
N ASN A 217 -8.79 -11.61 7.62
CA ASN A 217 -10.19 -11.47 7.18
C ASN A 217 -11.25 -11.67 8.29
N GLY A 218 -10.97 -11.20 9.52
CA GLY A 218 -11.92 -11.31 10.63
C GLY A 218 -11.77 -12.58 11.49
N LYS A 219 -10.82 -13.47 11.17
CA LYS A 219 -10.57 -14.70 11.91
C LYS A 219 -9.12 -14.81 12.35
N THR A 220 -8.91 -15.27 13.58
CA THR A 220 -7.57 -15.50 14.14
C THR A 220 -7.20 -16.98 14.07
N TYR A 221 -5.99 -17.25 13.58
CA TYR A 221 -5.40 -18.56 13.44
C TYR A 221 -4.20 -18.68 14.37
N LEU A 222 -4.17 -19.71 15.22
CA LEU A 222 -2.94 -20.15 15.87
C LEU A 222 -2.10 -20.86 14.81
N THR A 223 -0.98 -20.26 14.41
CA THR A 223 -0.15 -20.76 13.29
C THR A 223 1.09 -21.49 13.76
N GLU A 224 1.71 -21.06 14.87
CA GLU A 224 2.81 -21.78 15.50
C GLU A 224 2.69 -21.71 17.03
N GLU A 225 3.07 -22.79 17.72
CA GLU A 225 3.12 -22.86 19.18
C GLU A 225 4.32 -22.10 19.79
N PHE A 226 5.26 -21.69 18.95
CA PHE A 226 6.47 -20.97 19.35
C PHE A 226 6.71 -19.78 18.41
N PRO A 227 7.40 -18.72 18.86
CA PRO A 227 7.61 -17.55 18.02
C PRO A 227 8.49 -17.90 16.82
N PRO A 228 8.18 -17.37 15.62
CA PRO A 228 9.08 -17.48 14.49
C PRO A 228 10.37 -16.69 14.75
N SER A 229 11.46 -17.10 14.09
CA SER A 229 12.73 -16.35 14.16
C SER A 229 12.67 -15.01 13.42
N ALA A 230 11.81 -14.92 12.40
CA ALA A 230 11.48 -13.70 11.68
C ALA A 230 10.11 -13.85 11.01
N PHE A 231 9.35 -12.77 10.92
CA PHE A 231 8.10 -12.70 10.17
C PHE A 231 7.90 -11.32 9.55
N GLN A 232 7.20 -11.26 8.43
CA GLN A 232 6.70 -10.03 7.81
C GLN A 232 5.29 -10.27 7.27
N VAL A 233 4.49 -9.20 7.22
CA VAL A 233 3.09 -9.24 6.77
C VAL A 233 2.91 -8.25 5.63
N GLY A 234 2.15 -8.65 4.63
CA GLY A 234 1.70 -7.82 3.54
C GLY A 234 0.20 -8.00 3.33
N ASP A 235 -0.26 -7.68 2.14
CA ASP A 235 -1.66 -7.79 1.76
C ASP A 235 -2.05 -9.25 1.61
N ASN A 236 -2.89 -9.72 2.52
CA ASN A 236 -3.42 -11.08 2.51
C ASN A 236 -2.34 -12.19 2.55
N VAL A 237 -1.12 -11.85 2.92
CA VAL A 237 0.01 -12.76 2.95
C VAL A 237 0.90 -12.45 4.14
N ALA A 238 1.43 -13.49 4.77
CA ALA A 238 2.51 -13.37 5.73
C ALA A 238 3.59 -14.40 5.41
N ALA A 239 4.85 -14.03 5.55
CA ALA A 239 5.96 -14.95 5.41
C ALA A 239 6.78 -14.96 6.68
N TYR A 240 7.23 -16.14 7.09
CA TYR A 240 7.96 -16.30 8.32
C TYR A 240 8.85 -17.54 8.30
N VAL A 241 9.85 -17.55 9.16
CA VAL A 241 10.66 -18.75 9.43
C VAL A 241 10.24 -19.27 10.80
N SER A 242 9.60 -20.44 10.81
CA SER A 242 9.17 -21.09 12.05
C SER A 242 10.35 -21.49 12.93
N ASN A 243 10.09 -21.72 14.22
CA ASN A 243 11.12 -22.05 15.21
C ASN A 243 11.89 -23.36 14.88
N ASP A 244 11.28 -24.26 14.12
CA ASP A 244 11.89 -25.50 13.63
C ASP A 244 12.68 -25.34 12.32
N GLY A 245 12.81 -24.12 11.79
CA GLY A 245 13.68 -23.81 10.64
C GLY A 245 13.02 -23.92 9.25
N TYR A 246 11.71 -24.08 9.18
CA TYR A 246 10.99 -24.04 7.90
C TYR A 246 10.61 -22.62 7.49
N PHE A 247 10.84 -22.28 6.23
CA PHE A 247 10.29 -21.07 5.63
C PHE A 247 8.85 -21.34 5.19
N LYS A 248 7.91 -20.59 5.74
CA LYS A 248 6.46 -20.76 5.56
C LYS A 248 5.82 -19.47 5.05
N VAL A 249 4.74 -19.63 4.31
CA VAL A 249 3.87 -18.54 3.86
C VAL A 249 2.44 -18.85 4.29
N PHE A 250 1.81 -17.91 4.97
CA PHE A 250 0.37 -17.91 5.17
C PHE A 250 -0.30 -17.18 4.00
N TYR A 251 -1.19 -17.86 3.28
CA TYR A 251 -1.97 -17.30 2.18
C TYR A 251 -3.29 -18.06 2.03
N GLY A 252 -4.39 -17.33 1.79
CA GLY A 252 -5.71 -17.93 1.60
C GLY A 252 -6.15 -18.80 2.77
N ASP A 253 -6.04 -18.29 4.00
CA ASP A 253 -6.42 -18.97 5.24
C ASP A 253 -5.62 -20.23 5.59
N SER A 254 -4.50 -20.48 4.91
CA SER A 254 -3.67 -21.68 5.13
C SER A 254 -2.20 -21.35 5.20
N VAL A 255 -1.45 -22.17 5.95
CA VAL A 255 0.01 -22.13 6.00
C VAL A 255 0.58 -23.14 5.01
N ARG A 256 1.48 -22.67 4.14
CA ARG A 256 2.24 -23.49 3.20
C ARG A 256 3.72 -23.45 3.58
N SER A 257 4.32 -24.62 3.75
CA SER A 257 5.79 -24.73 3.85
C SER A 257 6.41 -24.61 2.46
N LEU A 258 7.36 -23.69 2.31
CA LEU A 258 8.16 -23.51 1.10
C LEU A 258 9.46 -24.32 1.14
N GLY A 259 9.88 -24.78 2.32
CA GLY A 259 11.00 -25.69 2.51
C GLY A 259 11.75 -25.47 3.82
N PHE A 260 12.72 -26.33 4.09
CA PHE A 260 13.58 -26.27 5.27
C PHE A 260 14.83 -25.42 4.97
N PHE A 261 14.73 -24.11 5.20
CA PHE A 261 15.82 -23.14 5.04
C PHE A 261 15.43 -21.77 5.64
N THR A 262 16.43 -20.93 5.91
CA THR A 262 16.28 -19.56 6.43
C THR A 262 16.69 -18.54 5.37
N PRO A 263 15.75 -18.06 4.52
CA PRO A 263 16.11 -17.13 3.46
C PRO A 263 16.23 -15.69 3.94
N GLU A 264 16.95 -14.89 3.15
CA GLU A 264 16.67 -13.47 3.05
C GLU A 264 15.33 -13.31 2.31
N PHE A 265 14.32 -12.72 2.98
CA PHE A 265 13.00 -12.50 2.40
C PHE A 265 12.46 -11.11 2.71
N ARG A 266 11.56 -10.64 1.84
CA ARG A 266 10.81 -9.41 2.00
C ARG A 266 9.37 -9.63 1.56
N VAL A 267 8.44 -9.21 2.40
CA VAL A 267 7.01 -9.15 2.08
C VAL A 267 6.66 -7.70 1.74
N ALA A 268 5.96 -7.51 0.64
CA ALA A 268 5.44 -6.22 0.21
C ALA A 268 4.16 -6.47 -0.55
N ASP A 269 3.07 -5.83 -0.09
CA ASP A 269 1.74 -6.02 -0.64
C ASP A 269 1.41 -7.52 -0.73
N ASN A 270 0.94 -8.03 -1.88
CA ASN A 270 0.53 -9.43 -2.03
C ASN A 270 1.70 -10.37 -2.44
N MET A 271 2.96 -9.97 -2.21
CA MET A 271 4.15 -10.70 -2.66
C MET A 271 5.13 -11.02 -1.54
N VAL A 272 5.77 -12.18 -1.67
CA VAL A 272 6.94 -12.57 -0.86
C VAL A 272 8.11 -12.79 -1.80
N THR A 273 9.10 -11.92 -1.75
CA THR A 273 10.36 -12.08 -2.48
C THR A 273 11.39 -12.75 -1.58
N TYR A 274 12.15 -13.72 -2.10
CA TYR A 274 13.12 -14.44 -1.29
C TYR A 274 14.25 -15.07 -2.12
N ARG A 275 15.37 -15.32 -1.46
CA ARG A 275 16.48 -16.11 -2.00
C ARG A 275 16.26 -17.58 -1.65
N ASP A 276 16.16 -18.45 -2.65
CA ASP A 276 16.06 -19.89 -2.39
C ASP A 276 17.43 -20.52 -2.07
N PRO A 277 17.50 -21.80 -1.64
CA PRO A 277 18.78 -22.45 -1.32
C PRO A 277 19.77 -22.55 -2.50
N GLY A 278 19.28 -22.49 -3.76
CA GLY A 278 20.12 -22.44 -4.96
C GLY A 278 20.65 -21.04 -5.27
N GLY A 279 20.28 -20.03 -4.48
CA GLY A 279 20.64 -18.63 -4.68
C GLY A 279 19.74 -17.91 -5.68
N TYR A 280 18.65 -18.54 -6.14
CA TYR A 280 17.76 -17.98 -7.14
C TYR A 280 16.83 -16.96 -6.50
N PHE A 281 16.50 -15.92 -7.26
CA PHE A 281 15.52 -14.93 -6.85
C PHE A 281 14.12 -15.42 -7.19
N LYS A 282 13.34 -15.70 -6.16
CA LYS A 282 11.96 -16.18 -6.30
C LYS A 282 10.97 -15.19 -5.72
N VAL A 283 9.76 -15.22 -6.28
CA VAL A 283 8.60 -14.52 -5.74
C VAL A 283 7.45 -15.51 -5.56
N PHE A 284 6.86 -15.52 -4.37
CA PHE A 284 5.52 -16.05 -4.17
C PHE A 284 4.53 -14.93 -4.46
N TYR A 285 3.61 -15.17 -5.39
CA TYR A 285 2.54 -14.23 -5.75
C TYR A 285 1.24 -14.98 -5.95
N LYS A 286 0.24 -14.64 -5.13
CA LYS A 286 -1.14 -15.18 -5.20
C LYS A 286 -1.29 -16.71 -5.25
N GLY A 287 -0.36 -17.45 -4.62
CA GLY A 287 -0.39 -18.92 -4.54
C GLY A 287 0.67 -19.61 -5.40
N ASP A 288 1.19 -18.91 -6.40
CA ASP A 288 2.21 -19.42 -7.32
C ASP A 288 3.61 -18.93 -6.95
N ILE A 289 4.62 -19.71 -7.33
CA ILE A 289 6.03 -19.38 -7.13
C ILE A 289 6.68 -19.18 -8.50
N TYR A 290 7.26 -18.01 -8.71
CA TYR A 290 7.96 -17.65 -9.93
C TYR A 290 9.45 -17.53 -9.66
N THR A 291 10.27 -18.07 -10.55
CA THR A 291 11.72 -17.83 -10.57
C THR A 291 11.98 -16.65 -11.49
N LEU A 292 12.48 -15.53 -10.94
CA LEU A 292 12.73 -14.31 -11.70
C LEU A 292 14.16 -14.28 -12.27
N GLU A 293 15.14 -14.67 -11.45
CA GLU A 293 16.56 -14.68 -11.81
C GLU A 293 17.28 -15.87 -11.17
N SER A 294 18.38 -16.28 -11.81
CA SER A 294 19.30 -17.32 -11.29
C SER A 294 20.29 -16.80 -10.23
N TYR A 295 20.11 -15.56 -9.77
CA TYR A 295 20.86 -14.90 -8.70
C TYR A 295 19.92 -13.95 -7.95
N TYR A 296 20.27 -13.57 -6.73
CA TYR A 296 19.54 -12.56 -5.96
C TYR A 296 20.04 -11.14 -6.31
N PRO A 297 19.22 -10.24 -6.88
CA PRO A 297 19.65 -8.88 -7.22
C PRO A 297 19.96 -8.05 -5.98
N GLU A 298 20.97 -7.17 -6.06
CA GLU A 298 21.32 -6.28 -4.94
C GLU A 298 20.29 -5.15 -4.72
N LYS A 299 19.63 -4.72 -5.80
CA LYS A 299 18.67 -3.61 -5.77
C LYS A 299 17.39 -4.01 -6.47
N THR A 300 16.31 -4.08 -5.68
CA THR A 300 14.96 -4.33 -6.17
C THR A 300 14.02 -3.29 -5.56
N VAL A 301 13.02 -2.89 -6.35
CA VAL A 301 11.88 -2.10 -5.85
C VAL A 301 10.65 -2.96 -5.99
N VAL A 302 9.97 -3.20 -4.86
CA VAL A 302 8.73 -3.98 -4.79
C VAL A 302 7.62 -3.04 -4.36
N GLN A 303 6.57 -2.95 -5.16
CA GLN A 303 5.36 -2.17 -4.88
C GLN A 303 4.14 -2.82 -5.51
N TYR A 304 3.05 -2.86 -4.76
CA TYR A 304 1.74 -3.33 -5.17
C TYR A 304 1.72 -4.74 -5.75
N ASN A 305 1.62 -4.91 -7.07
CA ASN A 305 1.71 -6.23 -7.72
C ASN A 305 2.96 -6.35 -8.59
N SER A 306 3.99 -5.54 -8.31
CA SER A 306 5.11 -5.32 -9.21
C SER A 306 6.48 -5.33 -8.53
N ILE A 307 7.46 -5.89 -9.24
CA ILE A 307 8.87 -5.89 -8.86
C ILE A 307 9.69 -5.38 -10.03
N ALA A 308 10.47 -4.32 -9.81
CA ALA A 308 11.37 -3.76 -10.80
C ALA A 308 12.83 -3.81 -10.33
N TYR A 309 13.72 -4.15 -11.24
CA TYR A 309 15.17 -4.23 -10.99
C TYR A 309 15.95 -4.18 -12.30
N VAL A 310 17.22 -3.81 -12.23
CA VAL A 310 18.15 -3.90 -13.35
C VAL A 310 18.94 -5.20 -13.22
N ASN A 311 18.92 -6.03 -14.25
CA ASN A 311 19.61 -7.32 -14.23
C ASN A 311 21.10 -7.17 -14.61
N ARG A 312 21.86 -8.28 -14.53
CA ARG A 312 23.30 -8.32 -14.90
C ARG A 312 23.59 -7.99 -16.37
N ALA A 313 22.60 -8.10 -17.25
CA ALA A 313 22.70 -7.68 -18.65
C ALA A 313 22.35 -6.20 -18.86
N ASN A 314 22.20 -5.43 -17.77
CA ASN A 314 21.81 -4.02 -17.75
C ASN A 314 20.42 -3.77 -18.37
N ILE A 315 19.52 -4.74 -18.25
CA ILE A 315 18.13 -4.64 -18.68
C ILE A 315 17.27 -4.28 -17.47
N LEU A 316 16.45 -3.24 -17.57
CA LEU A 316 15.40 -2.96 -16.60
C LEU A 316 14.28 -3.98 -16.80
N ARG A 317 14.05 -4.84 -15.81
CA ARG A 317 13.00 -5.84 -15.82
C ARG A 317 11.85 -5.43 -14.93
N LEU A 318 10.66 -5.89 -15.29
CA LEU A 318 9.44 -5.76 -14.50
C LEU A 318 8.77 -7.12 -14.40
N PHE A 319 8.62 -7.64 -13.19
CA PHE A 319 7.60 -8.63 -12.90
C PHE A 319 6.33 -7.88 -12.49
N THR A 320 5.19 -8.12 -13.15
CA THR A 320 3.90 -7.54 -12.75
C THR A 320 2.76 -8.48 -13.07
N GLU A 321 1.84 -8.66 -12.12
CA GLU A 321 0.64 -9.49 -12.28
C GLU A 321 0.92 -10.94 -12.76
N GLY A 322 2.10 -11.50 -12.46
CA GLY A 322 2.49 -12.87 -12.86
C GLY A 322 3.28 -12.96 -14.17
N GLU A 323 3.48 -11.84 -14.87
CA GLU A 323 4.21 -11.74 -16.13
C GLU A 323 5.58 -11.08 -15.94
N ILE A 324 6.56 -11.43 -16.79
CA ILE A 324 7.91 -10.84 -16.77
C ILE A 324 8.14 -10.08 -18.08
N TYR A 325 8.59 -8.83 -17.95
CA TYR A 325 8.90 -7.96 -19.07
C TYR A 325 10.34 -7.46 -19.01
N ASP A 326 10.99 -7.43 -20.18
CA ASP A 326 12.19 -6.65 -20.40
C ASP A 326 11.76 -5.26 -20.87
N VAL A 327 11.81 -4.28 -19.96
CA VAL A 327 11.28 -2.93 -20.19
C VAL A 327 12.16 -2.15 -21.16
N THR A 328 13.47 -2.17 -20.92
CA THR A 328 14.46 -1.53 -21.79
C THR A 328 15.86 -2.04 -21.48
N ASN A 329 16.72 -2.04 -22.49
CA ASN A 329 18.15 -2.28 -22.39
C ASN A 329 18.99 -1.00 -22.61
N ALA A 330 18.34 0.16 -22.71
CA ALA A 330 19.02 1.44 -22.85
C ALA A 330 19.71 1.84 -21.54
N GLU A 331 20.78 2.63 -21.65
CA GLU A 331 21.43 3.22 -20.49
C GLU A 331 20.48 4.19 -19.77
N LEU A 332 20.25 3.94 -18.49
CA LEU A 332 19.30 4.67 -17.66
C LEU A 332 20.01 5.74 -16.83
N GLU A 333 19.51 6.97 -16.91
CA GLU A 333 19.90 8.02 -15.95
C GLU A 333 19.18 7.82 -14.62
N SER A 334 17.91 7.44 -14.68
CA SER A 334 17.08 7.17 -13.50
C SER A 334 15.86 6.32 -13.86
N TRP A 335 15.31 5.64 -12.86
CA TRP A 335 14.02 4.97 -12.96
C TRP A 335 13.33 4.92 -11.60
N GLN A 336 12.02 4.77 -11.62
CA GLN A 336 11.16 4.67 -10.45
C GLN A 336 10.00 3.74 -10.78
N LEU A 337 9.71 2.82 -9.87
CA LEU A 337 8.44 2.09 -9.85
C LEU A 337 7.47 2.85 -8.93
N ASN A 338 6.28 3.17 -9.46
CA ASN A 338 5.15 3.68 -8.70
C ASN A 338 3.97 2.72 -8.93
N TYR A 339 3.68 1.89 -7.93
CA TYR A 339 2.72 0.79 -8.05
C TYR A 339 3.12 -0.15 -9.20
N ASP A 340 2.31 -0.21 -10.25
CA ASP A 340 2.56 -1.05 -11.44
C ASP A 340 3.12 -0.25 -12.64
N VAL A 341 3.50 1.01 -12.44
CA VAL A 341 3.98 1.90 -13.50
C VAL A 341 5.45 2.21 -13.29
N ILE A 342 6.26 1.92 -14.31
CA ILE A 342 7.65 2.34 -14.34
C ILE A 342 7.73 3.68 -15.06
N LYS A 343 8.31 4.67 -14.38
CA LYS A 343 8.84 5.88 -15.01
C LYS A 343 10.34 5.72 -15.11
N TYR A 344 10.91 5.98 -16.28
CA TYR A 344 12.35 5.93 -16.46
C TYR A 344 12.86 7.00 -17.42
N GLN A 345 14.15 7.28 -17.35
CA GLN A 345 14.81 8.34 -18.09
C GLN A 345 15.99 7.78 -18.88
N ILE A 346 16.00 8.00 -20.19
CA ILE A 346 17.12 7.70 -21.08
C ILE A 346 17.78 9.02 -21.51
N GLY A 347 19.08 9.13 -21.28
CA GLY A 347 19.83 10.37 -21.49
C GLY A 347 19.23 11.56 -20.75
N ARG A 348 19.70 12.77 -21.06
CA ARG A 348 19.37 13.95 -20.22
C ARG A 348 17.89 14.33 -20.16
N ASN A 349 17.05 13.89 -21.11
CA ASN A 349 15.75 14.53 -21.31
C ASN A 349 14.62 13.63 -21.86
N MET A 350 14.82 12.32 -22.02
CA MET A 350 13.76 11.44 -22.53
C MET A 350 13.13 10.64 -21.40
N PHE A 351 12.01 11.16 -20.87
CA PHE A 351 11.17 10.43 -19.94
C PHE A 351 10.23 9.48 -20.68
N ARG A 352 10.14 8.26 -20.18
CA ARG A 352 9.25 7.22 -20.68
C ARG A 352 8.46 6.62 -19.54
N ILE A 353 7.22 6.26 -19.84
CA ILE A 353 6.34 5.53 -18.93
C ILE A 353 6.11 4.15 -19.51
N TYR A 354 6.27 3.11 -18.70
CA TYR A 354 5.97 1.74 -19.07
C TYR A 354 4.86 1.19 -18.18
N TYR A 355 3.82 0.66 -18.81
CA TYR A 355 2.68 0.05 -18.12
C TYR A 355 2.12 -1.09 -18.97
N LYS A 356 2.05 -2.30 -18.39
CA LYS A 356 1.45 -3.51 -18.98
C LYS A 356 1.87 -3.77 -20.44
N GLY A 357 3.17 -3.89 -20.69
CA GLY A 357 3.68 -4.19 -22.04
C GLY A 357 3.76 -3.00 -23.00
N THR A 358 3.24 -1.84 -22.61
CA THR A 358 3.16 -0.66 -23.47
C THR A 358 4.05 0.46 -22.93
N GLU A 359 4.83 1.04 -23.83
CA GLU A 359 5.61 2.24 -23.57
C GLU A 359 4.87 3.49 -24.05
N TYR A 360 4.90 4.54 -23.25
CA TYR A 360 4.36 5.86 -23.55
C TYR A 360 5.48 6.89 -23.49
N SER A 361 5.52 7.75 -24.49
CA SER A 361 6.40 8.91 -24.56
C SER A 361 5.62 10.10 -25.14
N GLN A 362 6.11 11.30 -24.87
CA GLN A 362 5.53 12.55 -25.39
C GLN A 362 6.37 13.11 -26.51
#